data_AF-A0A3D2N4Y8-F1
#
_entry.id   AF-A0A3D2N4Y8-F1
#
_cell.length_a   1.000
_cell.length_b   1.000
_cell.length_c   1.000
_cell.angle_alpha   90.00
_cell.angle_beta   90.00
_cell.angle_gamma   90.00
#
_symmetry.space_group_name_H-M   'P 1'
#
loop_
_entity.id
_entity.type
_entity.pdbx_description
1 polymer ?
#
loop_
_entity_poly.entity_id
_entity_poly.type
_entity_poly.pdbx_seq_one_letter_code
_entity_poly.pdbx_strand_id
1 'polypeptide(L)'
;KFRPCIDIHNGSVKQIVGGSLSDKGDMAEDNFVSQQDGGYYGELYKKRGLTGGHIIILNPAGSQYYNADVEQAHKALAAFEGGLQIGG
;
A
#
# COMPACT_ATOMS: atom_id res chain seq x y z
N LYS A 1 -7.56 -16.67 -3.07
CA LYS A 1 -7.74 -15.49 -3.96
C LYS A 1 -6.64 -14.50 -3.64
N PHE A 2 -5.88 -14.04 -4.63
CA PHE A 2 -4.88 -12.99 -4.42
C PHE A 2 -5.58 -11.68 -4.07
N ARG A 3 -5.13 -11.00 -3.01
CA ARG A 3 -5.60 -9.67 -2.61
C ARG A 3 -4.39 -8.75 -2.59
N PRO A 4 -4.29 -7.75 -3.48
CA PRO A 4 -3.12 -6.87 -3.49
C PRO A 4 -3.03 -6.03 -2.21
N CYS A 5 -1.81 -5.73 -1.74
CA CYS A 5 -1.57 -4.75 -0.69
C CYS A 5 -0.62 -3.64 -1.18
N ILE A 6 -0.73 -2.45 -0.60
CA ILE A 6 0.22 -1.34 -0.75
C ILE A 6 0.60 -0.89 0.66
N ASP A 7 1.83 -1.16 1.07
CA ASP A 7 2.34 -0.70 2.36
C ASP A 7 3.10 0.62 2.17
N ILE A 8 2.76 1.62 2.97
CA ILE A 8 3.22 2.99 2.86
C ILE A 8 3.91 3.41 4.15
N HIS A 9 5.10 3.98 4.04
CA HIS A 9 5.86 4.51 5.16
C HIS A 9 6.78 5.65 4.69
N ASN A 10 6.79 6.75 5.44
CA ASN A 10 7.63 7.93 5.21
C ASN A 10 7.46 8.55 3.81
N GLY A 11 6.21 8.70 3.37
CA GLY A 11 5.80 9.28 2.09
C GLY A 11 6.06 8.40 0.88
N SER A 12 6.38 7.12 1.09
CA SER A 12 6.80 6.21 0.02
C SER A 12 6.14 4.84 0.14
N VAL A 13 5.92 4.19 -1.00
CA VAL A 13 5.50 2.78 -1.02
C VAL A 13 6.72 1.91 -0.69
N LYS A 14 6.59 1.08 0.35
CA LYS A 14 7.65 0.18 0.81
C LYS A 14 7.47 -1.24 0.28
N GLN A 15 6.23 -1.69 0.14
CA GLN A 15 5.95 -3.06 -0.24
C GLN A 15 4.64 -3.19 -0.99
N ILE A 16 4.61 -4.18 -1.90
CA ILE A 16 3.44 -4.61 -2.66
C ILE A 16 3.28 -6.13 -2.57
N VAL A 17 2.75 -6.64 -1.46
CA VAL A 17 2.57 -8.09 -1.26
C VAL A 17 1.09 -8.41 -1.17
N GLY A 18 0.64 -9.46 -1.86
CA GLY A 18 -0.76 -9.91 -1.80
C GLY A 18 -0.90 -11.37 -1.39
N GLY A 19 -1.43 -11.59 -0.18
CA GLY A 19 -2.01 -12.86 0.26
C GLY A 19 -1.09 -13.80 1.05
N SER A 20 -1.38 -13.88 2.36
CA SER A 20 -0.89 -14.84 3.37
C SER A 20 0.61 -14.80 3.68
N LEU A 21 1.09 -13.69 4.25
CA LEU A 21 2.14 -13.81 5.28
C LEU A 21 1.50 -14.59 6.43
N SER A 22 1.66 -15.91 6.37
CA SER A 22 1.26 -16.80 7.44
C SER A 22 2.26 -16.56 8.57
N ASP A 23 1.91 -15.71 9.54
CA ASP A 23 2.38 -15.64 10.92
C ASP A 23 3.74 -16.31 11.25
N LYS A 24 4.79 -16.02 10.48
CA LYS A 24 6.14 -16.56 10.67
C LYS A 24 7.17 -15.54 10.23
N GLY A 25 7.45 -14.62 11.15
CA GLY A 25 8.58 -13.71 11.04
C GLY A 25 8.13 -12.32 10.63
N ASP A 26 7.98 -11.50 11.66
CA ASP A 26 7.76 -10.06 11.67
C ASP A 26 8.97 -9.30 11.08
N MET A 27 9.44 -9.74 9.90
CA MET A 27 10.69 -9.32 9.28
C MET A 27 10.45 -9.16 7.78
N ALA A 28 9.62 -8.19 7.40
CA ALA A 28 9.94 -7.44 6.19
C ALA A 28 11.22 -6.67 6.55
N GLU A 29 12.38 -7.13 6.08
CA GLU A 29 13.60 -6.34 6.18
C GLU A 29 13.38 -5.04 5.37
N ASP A 30 12.98 -4.01 6.12
CA ASP A 30 12.69 -2.65 5.68
C ASP A 30 13.90 -2.04 4.99
N ASN A 31 14.03 -2.20 3.66
CA ASN A 31 14.94 -1.34 2.88
C ASN A 31 14.47 -1.07 1.43
N PHE A 32 13.42 -1.72 0.93
CA PHE A 32 12.92 -1.36 -0.40
C PHE A 32 12.05 -0.10 -0.30
N VAL A 33 12.52 0.97 -0.94
CA VAL A 33 11.72 2.17 -1.20
C VAL A 33 11.38 2.15 -2.67
N SER A 34 10.11 2.02 -3.00
CA SER A 34 9.71 2.11 -4.38
C SER A 34 9.98 3.52 -4.91
N GLN A 35 10.48 3.59 -6.14
CA GLN A 35 10.55 4.84 -6.90
C GLN A 35 9.16 5.25 -7.44
N GLN A 36 8.20 4.34 -7.41
CA GLN A 36 6.84 4.56 -7.87
C GLN A 36 5.93 4.89 -6.69
N ASP A 37 4.96 5.77 -6.96
CA ASP A 37 4.03 6.26 -5.95
C ASP A 37 2.78 5.37 -5.83
N GLY A 38 1.91 5.66 -4.85
CA GLY A 38 0.69 4.89 -4.63
C GLY A 38 -0.23 4.87 -5.86
N GLY A 39 -0.26 5.95 -6.64
CA GLY A 39 -1.08 6.06 -7.85
C GLY A 39 -0.62 5.09 -8.94
N TYR A 40 0.69 4.95 -9.14
CA TYR A 40 1.25 3.96 -10.05
C TYR A 40 0.76 2.54 -9.72
N TYR A 41 0.80 2.17 -8.44
CA TYR A 41 0.38 0.82 -8.01
C TYR A 41 -1.13 0.61 -8.06
N GLY A 42 -1.92 1.65 -7.74
CA GLY A 42 -3.37 1.62 -7.96
C GLY A 42 -3.71 1.34 -9.42
N GLU A 43 -3.10 2.06 -10.37
CA GLU A 43 -3.27 1.83 -11.80
C GLU A 43 -2.79 0.44 -12.24
N LEU A 44 -1.67 -0.03 -11.70
CA LEU A 44 -1.16 -1.37 -11.99
C LEU A 44 -2.17 -2.44 -11.57
N TYR A 45 -2.71 -2.36 -10.37
CA TYR A 45 -3.70 -3.33 -9.86
C TYR A 45 -5.00 -3.28 -10.64
N LYS A 46 -5.46 -2.08 -11.01
CA LYS A 46 -6.62 -1.88 -11.89
C LYS A 46 -6.44 -2.56 -13.24
N LYS A 47 -5.31 -2.31 -13.90
CA LYS A 47 -4.96 -2.93 -15.20
C LYS A 47 -4.89 -4.46 -15.13
N ARG A 48 -4.56 -5.01 -13.96
CA ARG A 48 -4.49 -6.45 -13.71
C ARG A 48 -5.80 -7.05 -13.20
N GLY A 49 -6.85 -6.24 -12.99
CA GLY A 49 -8.14 -6.70 -12.47
C GLY A 49 -8.10 -7.21 -11.02
N LEU A 50 -7.12 -6.75 -10.23
CA LEU A 50 -6.89 -7.23 -8.87
C LEU A 50 -7.69 -6.40 -7.85
N THR A 51 -8.91 -6.83 -7.55
CA THR A 51 -9.85 -6.12 -6.67
C THR A 51 -9.82 -6.61 -5.22
N GLY A 52 -10.30 -5.76 -4.31
CA GLY A 52 -10.35 -6.05 -2.87
C GLY A 52 -8.97 -5.99 -2.23
N GLY A 53 -8.13 -5.06 -2.69
CA GLY A 53 -6.82 -4.82 -2.13
C GLY A 53 -6.84 -3.83 -0.98
N HIS A 54 -5.82 -3.89 -0.13
CA HIS A 54 -5.69 -3.03 1.04
C HIS A 54 -4.52 -2.07 0.89
N ILE A 55 -4.62 -0.92 1.54
CA ILE A 55 -3.55 0.06 1.69
C ILE A 55 -3.26 0.17 3.18
N ILE A 56 -2.02 -0.07 3.58
CA ILE A 56 -1.58 -0.02 4.97
C ILE A 56 -0.63 1.16 5.14
N ILE A 57 -1.00 2.08 6.03
CA ILE A 57 -0.14 3.17 6.46
C ILE A 57 0.59 2.71 7.72
N LEU A 58 1.92 2.64 7.65
CA LEU A 58 2.75 2.13 8.75
C LEU A 58 3.10 3.21 9.78
N ASN A 59 3.06 4.49 9.41
CA ASN A 59 3.21 5.56 10.40
C ASN A 59 1.96 5.68 11.28
N PRO A 60 2.12 5.86 12.60
CA PRO A 60 1.00 6.19 13.46
C PRO A 60 0.44 7.57 13.12
N ALA A 61 -0.86 7.75 13.36
CA ALA A 61 -1.52 9.05 13.20
C ALA A 61 -0.80 10.13 14.02
N GLY A 62 -0.53 11.27 13.38
CA GLY A 62 0.18 12.40 14.00
C GLY A 62 1.71 12.31 13.95
N SER A 63 2.30 11.25 13.39
CA SER A 63 3.75 11.24 13.14
C SER A 63 4.13 12.27 12.07
N GLN A 64 5.41 12.66 12.05
CA GLN A 64 5.96 13.64 11.10
C GLN A 64 5.61 13.34 9.64
N TYR A 65 5.54 12.06 9.26
CA TYR A 65 5.32 11.63 7.89
C TYR A 65 3.91 11.11 7.62
N TYR A 66 3.03 11.08 8.63
CA TYR A 66 1.69 10.51 8.50
C TYR A 66 0.90 11.15 7.35
N ASN A 67 0.95 12.48 7.21
CA ASN A 67 0.25 13.17 6.12
C ASN A 67 0.81 12.80 4.74
N ALA A 68 2.13 12.61 4.62
CA ALA A 68 2.75 12.16 3.38
C ALA A 68 2.35 10.71 3.04
N ASP A 69 2.16 9.85 4.04
CA ASP A 69 1.66 8.50 3.83
C ASP A 69 0.18 8.51 3.37
N VAL A 70 -0.63 9.36 3.99
CA VAL A 70 -2.03 9.59 3.61
C VAL A 70 -2.12 10.08 2.16
N GLU A 71 -1.25 10.99 1.72
CA GLU A 71 -1.19 11.44 0.32
C GLU A 71 -0.93 10.28 -0.65
N GLN A 72 0.00 9.37 -0.33
CA GLN A 72 0.26 8.19 -1.15
C GLN A 72 -0.94 7.25 -1.20
N ALA A 73 -1.62 7.05 -0.06
CA ALA A 73 -2.84 6.26 0.00
C ALA A 73 -3.96 6.86 -0.86
N HIS A 74 -4.14 8.19 -0.81
CA HIS A 74 -5.10 8.89 -1.66
C HIS A 74 -4.82 8.72 -3.15
N LYS A 75 -3.55 8.80 -3.57
CA LYS A 75 -3.18 8.56 -4.96
C LYS A 75 -3.56 7.15 -5.42
N ALA A 76 -3.32 6.14 -4.59
CA ALA A 76 -3.68 4.76 -4.89
C ALA A 76 -5.21 4.57 -5.01
N LEU A 77 -5.97 5.12 -4.05
CA LEU A 77 -7.43 5.08 -4.07
C LEU A 77 -8.01 5.78 -5.30
N ALA A 78 -7.48 6.95 -5.65
CA ALA A 78 -7.95 7.71 -6.82
C ALA A 78 -7.68 6.97 -8.14
N ALA A 79 -6.54 6.27 -8.24
CA ALA A 79 -6.22 5.46 -9.41
C ALA A 79 -7.14 4.25 -9.57
N PHE A 80 -7.56 3.61 -8.46
CA PHE A 80 -8.43 2.45 -8.48
C PHE A 80 -9.62 2.56 -7.53
N GLU A 81 -10.54 3.47 -7.86
CA GLU A 81 -11.77 3.68 -7.12
C GLU A 81 -12.57 2.37 -6.99
N GLY A 82 -12.95 2.01 -5.75
CA GLY A 82 -13.65 0.77 -5.42
C GLY A 82 -12.82 -0.51 -5.53
N GLY A 83 -11.57 -0.44 -6.02
CA GLY A 83 -10.66 -1.58 -6.10
C GLY A 83 -9.79 -1.78 -4.86
N LEU A 84 -9.54 -0.70 -4.13
CA LEU A 84 -8.68 -0.63 -2.94
C LEU A 84 -9.42 0.00 -1.75
N GLN A 85 -9.01 -0.35 -0.53
CA GLN A 85 -9.46 0.25 0.73
C GLN A 85 -8.26 0.54 1.64
N ILE A 86 -8.34 1.59 2.46
CA ILE A 86 -7.34 1.84 3.51
C ILE A 86 -7.71 0.99 4.73
N GLY A 87 -6.72 0.31 5.29
CA GLY A 87 -6.92 -0.62 6.40
C GLY A 87 -7.38 -2.01 5.94
N GLY A 88 -7.29 -2.96 6.87
CA GLY A 88 -7.70 -4.35 6.71
C GLY A 88 -9.04 -4.63 7.36
#